data_AF-A0A0S7WLQ5-F1
#
_entry.id   AF-A0A0S7WLQ5-F1
#
_cell.length_a   1.000
_cell.length_b   1.000
_cell.length_c   1.000
_cell.angle_alpha   90.00
_cell.angle_beta   90.00
_cell.angle_gamma   90.00
#
_symmetry.space_group_name_H-M   'P 1'
#
loop_
_entity.id
_entity.type
_entity.pdbx_description
1 polymer ?
#
loop_
_entity_poly.entity_id
_entity_poly.type
_entity_poly.pdbx_seq_one_letter_code
_entity_poly.pdbx_strand_id
1 'polypeptide(L)'
;MKTLLEEAKIARTVREMKRSSFTVLEFIERFRKLYPEEWERLVKRFGRFGEKRRYTVNTYLSNRLDVYSHKGYSLLVPFRRYKEARFTDYRGTREDEKRSFGSQWIAVFRKKD
;
A
#
# COMPACT_ATOMS: atom_id res chain seq x y z
N MET A 1 -16.51 8.39 -8.65
CA MET A 1 -16.08 6.96 -8.56
C MET A 1 -16.10 6.55 -7.09
N LYS A 2 -16.95 5.59 -6.69
CA LYS A 2 -17.05 5.15 -5.27
C LYS A 2 -15.74 4.45 -4.88
N THR A 3 -15.08 4.90 -3.80
CA THR A 3 -13.85 4.28 -3.30
C THR A 3 -14.14 2.87 -2.81
N LEU A 4 -13.34 1.88 -3.24
CA LEU A 4 -13.51 0.47 -2.85
C LEU A 4 -12.99 0.16 -1.45
N LEU A 5 -12.09 1.01 -0.96
CA LEU A 5 -11.51 0.91 0.36
C LEU A 5 -11.83 2.16 1.16
N GLU A 6 -12.56 1.97 2.25
CA GLU A 6 -12.85 2.99 3.25
C GLU A 6 -11.58 3.39 4.00
N GLU A 7 -11.41 4.69 4.23
CA GLU A 7 -10.23 5.22 4.92
C GLU A 7 -10.16 4.76 6.37
N ALA A 8 -11.31 4.48 7.01
CA ALA A 8 -11.35 3.90 8.35
C ALA A 8 -10.64 2.53 8.41
N LYS A 9 -10.75 1.70 7.35
CA LYS A 9 -10.06 0.40 7.27
C LYS A 9 -8.56 0.58 7.05
N ILE A 10 -8.15 1.62 6.32
CA ILE A 10 -6.74 2.01 6.20
C ILE A 10 -6.20 2.40 7.57
N ALA A 11 -6.86 3.34 8.25
CA ALA A 11 -6.45 3.82 9.57
C ALA A 11 -6.36 2.69 10.60
N ARG A 12 -7.36 1.80 10.66
CA ARG A 12 -7.34 0.63 11.54
C ARG A 12 -6.18 -0.31 11.21
N THR A 13 -5.95 -0.61 9.94
CA THR A 13 -4.81 -1.45 9.53
C THR A 13 -3.49 -0.82 9.96
N VAL A 14 -3.30 0.48 9.75
CA VAL A 14 -2.08 1.22 10.18
C VAL A 14 -1.89 1.19 11.70
N ARG A 15 -2.96 1.33 12.49
CA ARG A 15 -2.89 1.23 13.96
C ARG A 15 -2.41 -0.14 14.42
N GLU A 16 -2.88 -1.20 13.77
CA GLU A 16 -2.50 -2.58 14.06
C GLU A 16 -1.04 -2.92 13.67
N MET A 17 -0.37 -2.04 12.93
CA MET A 17 1.03 -2.23 12.59
C MET A 17 1.92 -1.83 13.78
N LYS A 18 2.70 -2.80 14.27
CA LYS A 18 3.60 -2.61 15.42
C LYS A 18 4.79 -1.70 15.11
N ARG A 19 5.29 -1.71 13.87
CA ARG A 19 6.45 -0.94 13.44
C ARG A 19 6.06 0.51 13.12
N SER A 20 6.97 1.44 13.38
CA SER A 20 6.84 2.86 12.99
C SER A 20 6.89 3.07 11.47
N SER A 21 7.46 2.12 10.72
CA SER A 21 7.47 2.12 9.25
C SER A 21 7.11 0.75 8.70
N PHE A 22 6.51 0.71 7.51
CA PHE A 22 6.11 -0.52 6.84
C PHE A 22 6.05 -0.35 5.32
N THR A 23 6.21 -1.45 4.61
CA THR A 23 6.02 -1.52 3.16
C THR A 23 4.56 -1.71 2.78
N VAL A 24 4.21 -1.41 1.53
CA VAL A 24 2.88 -1.75 0.99
C VAL A 24 2.58 -3.26 1.09
N LEU A 25 3.58 -4.14 1.00
CA LEU A 25 3.38 -5.58 1.14
C LEU A 25 3.03 -5.98 2.58
N GLU A 26 3.74 -5.46 3.57
CA GLU A 26 3.41 -5.67 4.99
C GLU A 26 2.00 -5.14 5.32
N PHE A 27 1.63 -3.99 4.75
CA PHE A 27 0.26 -3.48 4.88
C PHE A 27 -0.76 -4.44 4.27
N ILE A 28 -0.53 -4.94 3.05
CA ILE A 28 -1.41 -5.89 2.37
C ILE A 28 -1.56 -7.16 3.20
N GLU A 29 -0.46 -7.65 3.76
CA GLU A 29 -0.47 -8.85 4.59
C GLU A 29 -1.32 -8.67 5.84
N ARG A 30 -1.26 -7.49 6.47
CA ARG A 30 -2.11 -7.18 7.62
C ARG A 30 -3.56 -6.95 7.19
N PHE A 31 -3.78 -6.24 6.09
CA PHE A 31 -5.11 -5.93 5.54
C PHE A 31 -5.89 -7.21 5.20
N ARG A 32 -5.27 -8.17 4.49
CA ARG A 32 -5.94 -9.44 4.15
C ARG A 32 -6.35 -10.25 5.37
N LYS A 33 -5.61 -10.15 6.48
CA LYS A 33 -5.91 -10.85 7.74
C LYS A 33 -7.06 -10.19 8.49
N LEU A 34 -7.16 -8.86 8.43
CA LEU A 34 -8.21 -8.10 9.11
C LEU A 34 -9.53 -8.04 8.31
N TYR A 35 -9.43 -8.06 6.98
CA TYR A 35 -10.56 -7.83 6.06
C TYR A 35 -10.53 -8.83 4.89
N PRO A 36 -10.70 -10.14 5.15
CA PRO A 36 -10.61 -11.16 4.11
C PRO A 36 -11.68 -11.00 3.01
N GLU A 37 -12.90 -10.58 3.38
CA GLU A 37 -13.98 -10.36 2.41
C GLU A 37 -13.71 -9.17 1.49
N GLU A 38 -13.24 -8.04 2.04
CA GLU A 38 -12.82 -6.90 1.23
C GLU A 38 -11.63 -7.25 0.35
N TRP A 39 -10.67 -8.02 0.88
CA TRP A 39 -9.56 -8.51 0.09
C TRP A 39 -10.05 -9.32 -1.11
N GLU A 40 -10.99 -10.24 -0.91
CA GLU A 40 -11.58 -11.03 -2.00
C GLU A 40 -12.29 -10.13 -3.03
N ARG A 41 -13.02 -9.09 -2.58
CA ARG A 41 -13.64 -8.10 -3.49
C ARG A 41 -12.61 -7.33 -4.30
N LEU A 42 -11.50 -6.92 -3.69
CA LEU A 42 -10.39 -6.26 -4.37
C LEU A 42 -9.72 -7.20 -5.37
N VAL A 43 -9.49 -8.46 -5.01
CA VAL A 43 -8.94 -9.47 -5.92
C VAL A 43 -9.91 -9.80 -7.04
N LYS A 44 -11.22 -9.91 -6.82
CA LYS A 44 -12.20 -10.10 -7.90
C LYS A 44 -12.19 -8.93 -8.90
N ARG A 45 -11.97 -7.72 -8.40
CA ARG A 45 -11.95 -6.50 -9.22
C ARG A 45 -10.63 -6.26 -9.96
N PHE A 46 -9.50 -6.56 -9.32
CA PHE A 46 -8.16 -6.23 -9.84
C PHE A 46 -7.30 -7.47 -10.16
N GLY A 47 -7.69 -8.66 -9.73
CA GLY A 47 -6.94 -9.93 -9.86
C GLY A 47 -7.28 -10.77 -11.09
N ARG A 48 -8.16 -10.29 -11.98
CA ARG A 48 -8.54 -11.01 -13.22
C ARG A 48 -7.58 -10.86 -14.40
N PHE A 49 -6.46 -10.15 -14.31
CA PHE A 49 -5.78 -9.66 -15.53
C PHE A 49 -4.26 -9.84 -15.54
N GLY A 50 -3.82 -10.82 -16.34
CA GLY A 50 -2.42 -11.18 -16.63
C GLY A 50 -1.85 -10.56 -17.92
N GLU A 51 -2.39 -9.44 -18.41
CA GLU A 51 -1.87 -8.79 -19.63
C GLU A 51 -1.24 -7.44 -19.30
N LYS A 52 0.08 -7.39 -19.45
CA LYS A 52 0.96 -6.23 -19.67
C LYS A 52 0.33 -4.85 -19.31
N ARG A 53 0.70 -4.32 -18.14
CA ARG A 53 0.47 -2.94 -17.64
C ARG A 53 -0.95 -2.57 -17.14
N ARG A 54 -1.62 -3.42 -16.35
CA ARG A 54 -2.87 -3.03 -15.65
C ARG A 54 -2.76 -3.06 -14.13
N TYR A 55 -3.44 -2.09 -13.53
CA TYR A 55 -3.39 -1.66 -12.14
C TYR A 55 -3.73 -2.79 -11.14
N THR A 56 -2.74 -3.28 -10.42
CA THR A 56 -2.87 -4.43 -9.48
C THR A 56 -3.51 -4.01 -8.15
N VAL A 57 -3.95 -4.97 -7.33
CA VAL A 57 -4.37 -4.70 -5.94
C VAL A 57 -3.26 -3.99 -5.17
N ASN A 58 -2.00 -4.36 -5.42
CA ASN A 58 -0.84 -3.74 -4.78
C ASN A 58 -0.72 -2.27 -5.17
N THR A 59 -0.84 -1.97 -6.47
CA THR A 59 -0.83 -0.60 -6.99
C THR A 59 -2.00 0.21 -6.44
N TYR A 60 -3.20 -0.40 -6.36
CA TYR A 60 -4.37 0.25 -5.77
C TYR A 60 -4.11 0.64 -4.32
N LEU A 61 -3.67 -0.30 -3.49
CA LEU A 61 -3.44 -0.07 -2.07
C LEU A 61 -2.28 0.90 -1.83
N SER A 62 -1.20 0.82 -2.61
CA SER A 62 -0.12 1.81 -2.57
C SER A 62 -0.64 3.22 -2.82
N ASN A 63 -1.47 3.40 -3.86
CA ASN A 63 -2.03 4.71 -4.17
C ASN A 63 -3.05 5.18 -3.13
N ARG A 64 -3.81 4.27 -2.52
CA ARG A 64 -4.73 4.62 -1.42
C ARG A 64 -3.96 5.06 -0.19
N LEU A 65 -2.87 4.40 0.16
CA LEU A 65 -2.00 4.79 1.28
C LEU A 65 -1.33 6.14 1.04
N ASP A 66 -0.86 6.37 -0.17
CA ASP A 66 -0.29 7.65 -0.59
C ASP A 66 -1.31 8.79 -0.48
N VAL A 67 -2.48 8.66 -1.11
CA VAL A 67 -3.56 9.66 -0.96
C VAL A 67 -3.97 9.86 0.50
N TYR A 68 -4.04 8.77 1.27
CA TYR A 68 -4.34 8.83 2.70
C TYR A 68 -3.24 9.57 3.48
N SER A 69 -1.96 9.42 3.14
CA SER A 69 -0.83 10.04 3.84
C SER A 69 -0.84 11.58 3.79
N HIS A 70 -1.42 12.16 2.74
CA HIS A 70 -1.52 13.61 2.57
C HIS A 70 -2.72 14.24 3.28
N LYS A 71 -3.58 13.45 3.92
CA LYS A 71 -4.72 13.97 4.68
C LYS A 71 -4.27 14.52 6.03
N GLY A 72 -4.85 15.64 6.47
CA GLY A 72 -4.55 16.23 7.79
C GLY A 72 -4.77 15.26 8.94
N TYR A 73 -5.84 14.45 8.86
CA TYR A 73 -6.20 13.40 9.83
C TYR A 73 -5.47 12.06 9.60
N SER A 74 -4.52 12.00 8.66
CA SER A 74 -3.76 10.78 8.41
C SER A 74 -2.90 10.40 9.61
N LEU A 75 -2.79 9.09 9.85
CA LEU A 75 -1.82 8.51 10.77
C LEU A 75 -0.43 8.35 10.14
N LEU A 76 -0.25 8.71 8.87
CA LEU A 76 1.01 8.55 8.15
C LEU A 76 1.68 9.89 7.88
N VAL A 77 3.00 9.92 7.92
CA VAL A 77 3.80 11.02 7.38
C VAL A 77 3.48 11.13 5.89
N PRO A 78 3.26 12.35 5.34
CA PRO A 78 2.99 12.55 3.92
C PRO A 78 4.06 11.87 3.04
N PHE A 79 3.60 10.98 2.16
CA PHE A 79 4.45 10.17 1.31
C PHE A 79 5.10 11.03 0.24
N ARG A 80 6.43 11.02 0.16
CA ARG A 80 7.16 11.79 -0.85
C ARG A 80 7.34 10.94 -2.09
N ARG A 81 6.49 11.19 -3.09
CA ARG A 81 6.64 10.61 -4.43
C ARG A 81 7.98 11.00 -5.06
N TYR A 82 8.41 10.18 -6.02
CA TYR A 82 9.54 10.46 -6.90
C TYR A 82 9.36 11.81 -7.63
N LYS A 83 9.95 12.86 -7.08
CA LYS A 83 10.29 14.11 -7.76
C LYS A 83 11.72 14.39 -7.32
N GLU A 84 12.65 14.45 -8.27
CA GLU A 84 14.00 14.98 -8.05
C GLU A 84 14.99 14.06 -7.28
N ALA A 85 15.22 12.86 -7.81
CA ALA A 85 16.48 12.11 -7.62
C ALA A 85 16.86 11.63 -6.20
N ARG A 86 15.93 11.62 -5.22
CA ARG A 86 16.15 10.95 -3.93
C ARG A 86 15.01 9.98 -3.61
N PHE A 87 15.33 8.70 -3.46
CA PHE A 87 14.41 7.62 -3.09
C PHE A 87 14.00 7.70 -1.60
N THR A 88 13.46 8.82 -1.12
CA THR A 88 13.33 9.01 0.34
C THR A 88 12.33 8.07 1.01
N ASP A 89 11.23 7.73 0.33
CA ASP A 89 10.19 6.83 0.85
C ASP A 89 10.05 5.53 0.02
N TYR A 90 11.12 5.17 -0.70
CA TYR A 90 11.22 3.89 -1.40
C TYR A 90 12.48 3.15 -0.95
N ARG A 91 12.42 1.82 -0.90
CA ARG A 91 13.62 0.99 -0.73
C ARG A 91 13.74 -0.04 -1.85
N GLY A 92 14.94 -0.55 -2.05
CA GLY A 92 15.15 -1.73 -2.89
C GLY A 92 14.31 -2.90 -2.38
N THR A 93 13.65 -3.63 -3.28
CA THR A 93 12.97 -4.88 -2.93
C THR A 93 13.97 -5.97 -2.58
N ARG A 94 13.62 -6.82 -1.61
CA ARG A 94 14.35 -8.06 -1.33
C ARG A 94 14.05 -9.10 -2.41
N GLU A 95 14.84 -10.17 -2.51
CA GLU A 95 14.65 -11.18 -3.56
C GLU A 95 13.29 -11.88 -3.51
N ASP A 96 12.78 -12.16 -2.32
CA ASP A 96 11.45 -12.70 -2.06
C ASP A 96 10.36 -11.71 -2.50
N GLU A 97 10.49 -10.44 -2.12
CA GLU A 97 9.56 -9.38 -2.51
C GLU A 97 9.58 -9.13 -4.01
N LYS A 98 10.75 -9.21 -4.66
CA LYS A 98 10.88 -9.04 -6.10
C LYS A 98 10.10 -10.11 -6.87
N ARG A 99 10.08 -11.35 -6.39
CA ARG A 99 9.26 -12.43 -6.97
C ARG A 99 7.76 -12.16 -6.83
N SER A 100 7.32 -11.59 -5.71
CA SER A 100 5.89 -11.32 -5.46
C SER A 100 5.38 -9.97 -6.02
N PHE A 101 6.24 -8.95 -6.06
CA PHE A 101 5.88 -7.57 -6.39
C PHE A 101 6.33 -7.16 -7.80
N GLY A 102 7.35 -7.81 -8.37
CA GLY A 102 7.82 -7.58 -9.74
C GLY A 102 8.56 -6.26 -9.99
N SER A 103 8.74 -5.42 -8.97
CA SER A 103 9.47 -4.14 -9.05
C SER A 103 10.78 -4.20 -8.28
N GLN A 104 11.79 -3.42 -8.72
CA GLN A 104 13.05 -3.22 -8.00
C GLN A 104 12.91 -2.29 -6.78
N TRP A 105 11.84 -1.50 -6.72
CA TRP A 105 11.59 -0.53 -5.66
C TRP A 105 10.22 -0.73 -5.05
N ILE A 106 10.12 -0.60 -3.73
CA ILE A 106 8.88 -0.71 -2.97
C ILE A 106 8.67 0.52 -2.08
N ALA A 107 7.42 1.00 -2.04
CA ALA A 107 7.01 2.12 -1.21
C ALA A 107 7.07 1.75 0.28
N VAL A 108 7.63 2.65 1.08
CA VAL A 108 7.74 2.57 2.54
C VAL A 108 6.95 3.72 3.14
N PHE A 109 5.94 3.39 3.94
CA PHE A 109 5.13 4.34 4.67
C PHE A 109 5.60 4.44 6.12
N ARG A 110 5.53 5.64 6.69
CA ARG A 110 5.91 5.92 8.07
C ARG A 110 4.70 6.42 8.84
N LYS A 111 4.49 5.92 10.05
CA LYS A 111 3.49 6.41 10.99
C LYS A 111 3.94 7.76 11.54
N LYS A 112 2.98 8.64 11.82
CA LYS A 112 3.21 9.78 12.71
C LYS A 112 3.36 9.23 14.13
N ASP A 113 4.23 9.86 14.91
CA ASP A 113 4.33 9.61 16.35
C ASP A 113 3.04 10.01 17.07
#